data_AF-A0A7V3LXP7-F1
#
_entry.id   AF-A0A7V3LXP7-F1
#
_cell.length_a   1.000
_cell.length_b   1.000
_cell.length_c   1.000
_cell.angle_alpha   90.00
_cell.angle_beta   90.00
_cell.angle_gamma   90.00
#
_symmetry.space_group_name_H-M   'P 1'
#
loop_
_entity.id
_entity.type
_entity.pdbx_description
1 polymer ?
#
loop_
_entity_poly.entity_id
_entity_poly.type
_entity_poly.pdbx_seq_one_letter_code
_entity_poly.pdbx_strand_id
1 'polypeptide(L)'
;VAARLYGYMKTPSGRRFLQGMKAASAPSEAAAQDAIAEEVVAHMRPGWLYVVGPGTTTRAIFQRLGLPKTLLGVDAVRDGRLAGRDLNARQIEALVQEHAPRVKIIVTPIGGQGFLFGRGNQQISPEVLRRVGPKGLIVVATRDKIHRLEHRPLLVDSGDPEVDALFKGYVQVITGVREAIVYPVRAAGAGQTSFPGFPAPTSIPC
;
A
#
# COMPACT_ATOMS: atom_id res chain seq x y z
N VAL A 1 -20.91 -29.95 -27.17
CA VAL A 1 -20.34 -31.06 -26.35
C VAL A 1 -20.71 -30.80 -24.91
N ALA A 2 -21.46 -31.70 -24.27
CA ALA A 2 -21.88 -31.54 -22.87
C ALA A 2 -20.92 -32.29 -21.94
N ALA A 3 -20.54 -31.67 -20.82
CA ALA A 3 -19.70 -32.32 -19.82
C ALA A 3 -20.51 -33.40 -19.08
N ARG A 4 -19.92 -34.60 -18.95
CA ARG A 4 -20.49 -35.72 -18.20
C ARG A 4 -19.50 -36.13 -17.11
N LEU A 5 -19.99 -36.33 -15.90
CA LEU A 5 -19.17 -36.72 -14.76
C LEU A 5 -18.83 -38.22 -14.84
N TYR A 6 -17.53 -38.55 -14.81
CA TYR A 6 -17.04 -39.93 -14.91
C TYR A 6 -16.56 -40.53 -13.58
N GLY A 7 -16.34 -39.71 -12.55
CA GLY A 7 -15.94 -40.21 -11.24
C GLY A 7 -15.31 -39.16 -10.34
N TYR A 8 -14.81 -39.62 -9.20
CA TYR A 8 -14.16 -38.82 -8.18
C TYR A 8 -12.79 -39.42 -7.83
N MET A 9 -11.85 -38.58 -7.43
CA MET A 9 -10.53 -38.99 -6.97
C MET A 9 -10.13 -38.20 -5.73
N LYS A 10 -9.44 -38.84 -4.79
CA LYS A 10 -8.82 -38.15 -3.65
C LYS A 10 -7.57 -37.41 -4.13
N THR A 11 -7.56 -36.08 -3.98
CA THR A 11 -6.42 -35.24 -4.36
C THR A 11 -5.58 -34.88 -3.13
N PRO A 12 -4.28 -34.57 -3.27
CA PRO A 12 -3.46 -34.07 -2.17
C PRO A 12 -4.07 -32.80 -1.55
N SER A 13 -4.19 -32.74 -0.22
CA SER A 13 -4.57 -31.51 0.47
C SER A 13 -3.34 -30.62 0.68
N GLY A 14 -2.98 -29.86 -0.33
CA GLY A 14 -1.89 -28.88 -0.21
C GLY A 14 -1.72 -28.08 -1.49
N ARG A 15 -1.84 -26.74 -1.39
CA ARG A 15 -1.73 -25.83 -2.54
C ARG A 15 -0.44 -25.99 -3.35
N ARG A 16 0.64 -26.47 -2.73
CA ARG A 16 1.94 -26.73 -3.37
C ARG A 16 1.96 -27.98 -4.26
N PHE A 17 1.05 -28.92 -4.05
CA PHE A 17 0.96 -30.21 -4.76
C PHE A 17 -0.17 -30.25 -5.79
N LEU A 18 -0.90 -29.15 -5.93
CA LEU A 18 -1.93 -29.00 -6.95
C LEU A 18 -1.37 -28.11 -8.06
N GLN A 19 -1.52 -28.56 -9.30
CA GLN A 19 -1.32 -27.70 -10.46
C GLN A 19 -2.27 -26.51 -10.32
N GLY A 20 -1.72 -25.31 -10.18
CA GLY A 20 -2.53 -24.08 -10.11
C GLY A 20 -3.42 -23.99 -11.35
N MET A 21 -4.61 -23.41 -11.18
CA MET A 21 -5.42 -23.01 -12.33
C MET A 21 -4.54 -22.17 -13.26
N LYS A 22 -4.70 -22.35 -14.57
CA LYS A 22 -3.99 -21.59 -15.63
C LYS A 22 -3.82 -20.15 -15.14
N ALA A 23 -2.57 -19.76 -14.85
CA ALA A 23 -2.30 -18.43 -14.35
C ALA A 23 -2.89 -17.47 -15.38
N ALA A 24 -3.96 -16.76 -15.01
CA ALA A 24 -4.45 -15.68 -15.84
C ALA A 24 -3.25 -14.77 -16.09
N SER A 25 -3.05 -14.38 -17.34
CA SER A 25 -2.02 -13.40 -17.71
C SER A 25 -2.05 -12.25 -16.71
N ALA A 26 -0.86 -11.82 -16.26
CA ALA A 26 -0.74 -10.79 -15.24
C ALA A 26 -1.69 -9.62 -15.61
N PRO A 27 -2.57 -9.19 -14.68
CA PRO A 27 -3.48 -8.10 -14.96
C PRO A 27 -2.66 -6.89 -15.42
N SER A 28 -3.18 -6.13 -16.37
CA SER A 28 -2.53 -4.88 -16.76
C SER A 28 -2.36 -3.99 -15.53
N GLU A 29 -1.32 -3.15 -15.52
CA GLU A 29 -1.07 -2.22 -14.42
C GLU A 29 -2.32 -1.36 -14.14
N ALA A 30 -3.09 -0.99 -15.18
CA ALA A 30 -4.35 -0.27 -15.03
C ALA A 30 -5.44 -1.11 -14.32
N ALA A 31 -5.59 -2.40 -14.67
CA ALA A 31 -6.54 -3.29 -14.01
C ALA A 31 -6.16 -3.54 -12.53
N ALA A 32 -4.86 -3.67 -12.24
CA ALA A 32 -4.38 -3.78 -10.87
C ALA A 32 -4.65 -2.50 -10.06
N GLN A 33 -4.43 -1.33 -10.66
CA GLN A 33 -4.74 -0.04 -10.02
C GLN A 33 -6.24 0.14 -9.77
N ASP A 34 -7.11 -0.29 -10.69
CA ASP A 34 -8.55 -0.22 -10.50
C ASP A 34 -9.03 -1.18 -9.40
N ALA A 35 -8.49 -2.40 -9.34
CA ALA A 35 -8.78 -3.36 -8.28
C ALA A 35 -8.38 -2.83 -6.88
N ILE A 36 -7.23 -2.15 -6.78
CA ILE A 36 -6.81 -1.47 -5.55
C ILE A 36 -7.76 -0.32 -5.21
N ALA A 37 -8.16 0.47 -6.22
CA ALA A 37 -9.09 1.58 -6.02
C ALA A 37 -10.45 1.10 -5.52
N GLU A 38 -10.96 -0.01 -6.06
CA GLU A 38 -12.16 -0.68 -5.58
C GLU A 38 -12.07 -1.03 -4.10
N GLU A 39 -11.02 -1.75 -3.73
CA GLU A 39 -10.82 -2.22 -2.36
C GLU A 39 -10.75 -1.03 -1.38
N VAL A 40 -10.02 0.01 -1.75
CA VAL A 40 -9.86 1.20 -0.92
C VAL A 40 -11.18 1.95 -0.74
N VAL A 41 -11.89 2.22 -1.84
CA VAL A 41 -13.16 2.98 -1.79
C VAL A 41 -14.23 2.21 -1.03
N ALA A 42 -14.30 0.89 -1.20
CA ALA A 42 -15.25 0.02 -0.47
C ALA A 42 -15.04 0.07 1.06
N HIS A 43 -13.81 0.35 1.51
CA HIS A 43 -13.46 0.46 2.93
C HIS A 43 -13.31 1.90 3.43
N MET A 44 -13.67 2.89 2.60
CA MET A 44 -13.78 4.28 3.06
C MET A 44 -14.96 4.42 4.02
N ARG A 45 -14.74 5.09 5.16
CA ARG A 45 -15.71 5.26 6.23
C ARG A 45 -16.24 6.68 6.24
N PRO A 46 -17.55 6.88 6.41
CA PRO A 46 -18.12 8.21 6.63
C PRO A 46 -17.49 8.89 7.86
N GLY A 47 -17.26 10.20 7.74
CA GLY A 47 -16.67 11.06 8.76
C GLY A 47 -15.15 10.93 8.93
N TRP A 48 -14.47 10.21 8.05
CA TRP A 48 -13.01 10.10 8.04
C TRP A 48 -12.39 10.98 6.95
N LEU A 49 -11.30 11.65 7.31
CA LEU A 49 -10.42 12.34 6.37
C LEU A 49 -9.39 11.36 5.81
N TYR A 50 -9.24 11.33 4.50
CA TYR A 50 -8.22 10.58 3.79
C TYR A 50 -7.25 11.54 3.12
N VAL A 51 -6.03 11.62 3.64
CA VAL A 51 -4.92 12.33 2.99
C VAL A 51 -4.27 11.37 2.01
N VAL A 52 -4.26 11.70 0.73
CA VAL A 52 -3.86 10.78 -0.33
C VAL A 52 -2.62 11.31 -1.04
N GLY A 53 -1.55 10.52 -0.94
CA GLY A 53 -0.25 10.81 -1.52
C GLY A 53 -0.22 10.84 -3.05
N PRO A 54 0.90 11.28 -3.62
CA PRO A 54 1.09 11.35 -5.07
C PRO A 54 1.13 9.96 -5.70
N GLY A 55 0.91 9.90 -7.01
CA GLY A 55 1.10 8.69 -7.81
C GLY A 55 -0.09 8.27 -8.68
N THR A 56 0.22 7.39 -9.64
CA THR A 56 -0.77 6.83 -10.57
C THR A 56 -1.74 5.87 -9.89
N THR A 57 -1.27 5.08 -8.93
CA THR A 57 -2.10 4.15 -8.15
C THR A 57 -3.12 4.90 -7.30
N THR A 58 -2.73 6.01 -6.67
CA THR A 58 -3.66 6.84 -5.89
C THR A 58 -4.62 7.65 -6.77
N ARG A 59 -4.21 7.99 -8.00
CA ARG A 59 -5.11 8.59 -9.00
C ARG A 59 -6.29 7.67 -9.36
N ALA A 60 -6.08 6.36 -9.43
CA ALA A 60 -7.17 5.41 -9.70
C ALA A 60 -8.27 5.47 -8.60
N ILE A 61 -7.88 5.67 -7.33
CA ILE A 61 -8.83 5.87 -6.21
C ILE A 61 -9.73 7.08 -6.48
N PHE A 62 -9.14 8.20 -6.90
CA PHE A 62 -9.89 9.43 -7.20
C PHE A 62 -10.77 9.29 -8.44
N GLN A 63 -10.28 8.63 -9.49
CA GLN A 63 -11.09 8.33 -10.68
C GLN A 63 -12.34 7.54 -10.31
N ARG A 64 -12.20 6.55 -9.42
CA ARG A 64 -13.34 5.75 -8.93
C ARG A 64 -14.31 6.55 -8.07
N LEU A 65 -13.83 7.55 -7.34
CA LEU A 65 -14.67 8.51 -6.61
C LEU A 65 -15.30 9.59 -7.51
N GLY A 66 -14.95 9.64 -8.80
CA GLY A 66 -15.37 10.71 -9.70
C GLY A 66 -14.72 12.07 -9.40
N LEU A 67 -13.54 12.08 -8.77
CA LEU A 67 -12.83 13.28 -8.34
C LEU A 67 -11.55 13.53 -9.14
N PRO A 68 -11.13 14.79 -9.32
CA PRO A 68 -9.84 15.12 -9.91
C PRO A 68 -8.68 14.91 -8.91
N LYS A 69 -7.55 14.37 -9.36
CA LYS A 69 -6.31 14.18 -8.56
C LYS A 69 -5.13 14.92 -9.18
N THR A 70 -4.32 15.54 -8.33
CA THR A 70 -3.00 16.06 -8.70
C THR A 70 -1.97 14.93 -8.69
N LEU A 71 -1.29 14.68 -9.82
CA LEU A 71 -0.43 13.49 -9.97
C LEU A 71 0.78 13.50 -9.01
N LEU A 72 1.41 14.65 -8.86
CA LEU A 72 2.63 14.85 -8.04
C LEU A 72 2.34 15.49 -6.68
N GLY A 73 1.09 15.81 -6.38
CA GLY A 73 0.68 16.48 -5.15
C GLY A 73 -0.06 15.56 -4.18
N VAL A 74 -0.27 16.06 -2.97
CA VAL A 74 -1.12 15.44 -1.96
C VAL A 74 -2.50 16.08 -2.00
N ASP A 75 -3.53 15.26 -2.10
CA ASP A 75 -4.93 15.71 -2.09
C ASP A 75 -5.64 15.10 -0.88
N ALA A 76 -6.74 15.70 -0.43
CA ALA A 76 -7.53 15.18 0.69
C ALA A 76 -8.98 14.92 0.28
N VAL A 77 -9.54 13.82 0.76
CA VAL A 77 -10.94 13.42 0.54
C VAL A 77 -11.62 13.17 1.87
N ARG A 78 -12.87 13.61 1.99
CA ARG A 78 -13.74 13.29 3.11
C ARG A 78 -15.15 13.09 2.60
N ASP A 79 -15.82 12.04 3.05
CA ASP A 79 -17.22 11.75 2.71
C ASP A 79 -17.48 11.72 1.18
N GLY A 80 -16.53 11.16 0.43
CA GLY A 80 -16.59 11.06 -1.04
C GLY A 80 -16.40 12.39 -1.77
N ARG A 81 -16.02 13.47 -1.07
CA ARG A 81 -15.80 14.80 -1.63
C ARG A 81 -14.36 15.27 -1.43
N LEU A 82 -13.91 16.13 -2.33
CA LEU A 82 -12.61 16.76 -2.22
C LEU A 82 -12.59 17.72 -1.02
N ALA A 83 -11.76 17.42 -0.03
CA ALA A 83 -11.53 18.28 1.15
C ALA A 83 -10.35 19.25 0.91
N GLY A 84 -9.49 18.95 -0.05
CA GLY A 84 -8.38 19.80 -0.44
C GLY A 84 -7.64 19.25 -1.66
N ARG A 85 -7.05 20.14 -2.45
CA ARG A 85 -6.30 19.79 -3.67
C ARG A 85 -4.91 20.41 -3.65
N ASP A 86 -3.92 19.63 -4.05
CA ASP A 86 -2.50 20.02 -4.15
C ASP A 86 -1.99 20.72 -2.89
N LEU A 87 -2.21 20.06 -1.76
CA LEU A 87 -2.01 20.63 -0.43
C LEU A 87 -0.52 20.70 -0.07
N ASN A 88 -0.12 21.82 0.52
CA ASN A 88 1.19 21.93 1.16
C ASN A 88 1.17 21.39 2.60
N ALA A 89 2.35 21.30 3.23
CA ALA A 89 2.49 20.72 4.57
C ALA A 89 1.62 21.41 5.64
N ARG A 90 1.54 22.75 5.62
CA ARG A 90 0.73 23.51 6.60
C ARG A 90 -0.77 23.25 6.43
N GLN A 91 -1.23 23.15 5.19
CA GLN A 91 -2.64 22.84 4.90
C GLN A 91 -3.00 21.42 5.31
N ILE A 92 -2.10 20.45 5.07
CA ILE A 92 -2.29 19.07 5.51
C ILE A 92 -2.34 19.00 7.04
N GLU A 93 -1.43 19.68 7.72
CA GLU A 93 -1.40 19.72 9.19
C GLU A 93 -2.69 20.32 9.78
N ALA A 94 -3.17 21.44 9.23
CA ALA A 94 -4.41 22.06 9.66
C ALA A 94 -5.62 21.12 9.49
N LEU A 95 -5.75 20.46 8.33
CA LEU A 95 -6.82 19.50 8.07
C LEU A 95 -6.74 18.29 9.01
N VAL A 96 -5.54 17.77 9.25
CA VAL A 96 -5.33 16.65 10.17
C VAL A 96 -5.69 17.06 11.60
N GLN A 97 -5.32 18.27 12.03
CA GLN A 97 -5.63 18.80 13.35
C GLN A 97 -7.15 18.98 13.55
N GLU A 98 -7.85 19.48 12.53
CA GLU A 98 -9.30 19.69 12.56
C GLU A 98 -10.09 18.38 12.63
N HIS A 99 -9.56 17.30 12.05
CA HIS A 99 -10.30 16.04 11.88
C HIS A 99 -9.76 14.87 12.71
N ALA A 100 -8.67 15.07 13.45
CA ALA A 100 -8.15 14.06 14.38
C ALA A 100 -9.22 13.66 15.41
N PRO A 101 -9.30 12.37 15.79
CA PRO A 101 -8.43 11.26 15.40
C PRO A 101 -8.91 10.50 14.14
N ARG A 102 -9.93 11.00 13.42
CA ARG A 102 -10.55 10.31 12.28
C ARG A 102 -9.84 10.63 10.96
N VAL A 103 -8.53 10.37 10.92
CA VAL A 103 -7.67 10.67 9.77
C VAL A 103 -6.92 9.41 9.35
N LYS A 104 -6.83 9.18 8.04
CA LYS A 104 -5.99 8.15 7.43
C LYS A 104 -5.11 8.75 6.33
N ILE A 105 -3.95 8.14 6.12
CA ILE A 105 -3.02 8.49 5.05
C ILE A 105 -2.96 7.32 4.07
N ILE A 106 -3.20 7.59 2.79
CA ILE A 106 -3.08 6.59 1.71
C ILE A 106 -1.85 6.94 0.89
N VAL A 107 -0.88 6.03 0.81
CA VAL A 107 0.38 6.23 0.07
C VAL A 107 0.73 5.00 -0.77
N THR A 108 1.43 5.25 -1.87
CA THR A 108 2.11 4.22 -2.67
C THR A 108 3.62 4.34 -2.46
N PRO A 109 4.35 3.22 -2.40
CA PRO A 109 5.80 3.28 -2.40
C PRO A 109 6.33 3.92 -3.69
N ILE A 110 7.41 4.68 -3.55
CA ILE A 110 8.16 5.25 -4.67
C ILE A 110 8.88 4.12 -5.39
N GLY A 111 8.56 3.95 -6.68
CA GLY A 111 8.99 2.80 -7.48
C GLY A 111 10.50 2.61 -7.50
N GLY A 112 10.95 1.38 -7.25
CA GLY A 112 12.37 0.97 -7.30
C GLY A 112 13.20 1.32 -6.06
N GLN A 113 12.77 2.28 -5.24
CA GLN A 113 13.49 2.67 -4.02
C GLN A 113 12.79 2.17 -2.75
N GLY A 114 11.46 2.04 -2.76
CA GLY A 114 10.69 1.50 -1.64
C GLY A 114 10.35 2.50 -0.54
N PHE A 115 10.66 3.79 -0.71
CA PHE A 115 10.27 4.81 0.26
C PHE A 115 8.74 5.02 0.27
N LEU A 116 8.14 4.95 1.45
CA LEU A 116 6.78 5.42 1.74
C LEU A 116 6.78 6.91 2.07
N PHE A 117 7.78 7.33 2.84
CA PHE A 117 8.10 8.71 3.19
C PHE A 117 9.61 8.86 3.03
N GLY A 118 10.06 9.87 2.28
CA GLY A 118 11.47 10.07 1.97
C GLY A 118 11.97 11.45 2.41
N ARG A 119 13.30 11.61 2.48
CA ARG A 119 13.97 12.90 2.72
C ARG A 119 13.82 13.82 1.51
N GLY A 120 13.14 14.97 1.65
CA GLY A 120 12.88 15.91 0.54
C GLY A 120 11.73 16.87 0.81
N ASN A 121 10.99 17.25 -0.24
CA ASN A 121 9.75 18.07 -0.16
C ASN A 121 8.62 17.27 0.53
N GLN A 122 8.78 17.03 1.82
CA GLN A 122 7.83 16.29 2.66
C GLN A 122 6.57 17.11 2.87
N GLN A 123 5.58 16.90 1.99
CA GLN A 123 4.24 17.45 2.19
C GLN A 123 3.56 16.83 3.43
N ILE A 124 3.89 15.60 3.79
CA ILE A 124 3.39 14.94 4.99
C ILE A 124 4.47 15.03 6.06
N SER A 125 4.27 15.88 7.06
CA SER A 125 5.25 16.16 8.11
C SER A 125 5.29 15.08 9.20
N PRO A 126 6.38 15.01 10.00
CA PRO A 126 6.47 14.13 11.18
C PRO A 126 5.31 14.30 12.17
N GLU A 127 4.83 15.53 12.37
CA GLU A 127 3.70 15.84 13.25
C GLU A 127 2.41 15.19 12.76
N VAL A 128 2.16 15.25 11.44
CA VAL A 128 1.02 14.58 10.80
C VAL A 128 1.12 13.06 10.97
N LEU A 129 2.30 12.50 10.70
CA LEU A 129 2.55 11.05 10.87
C LEU A 129 2.37 10.60 12.31
N ARG A 130 2.85 11.38 13.28
CA ARG A 130 2.71 11.11 14.72
C ARG A 130 1.24 11.10 15.15
N ARG A 131 0.42 12.04 14.63
CA ARG A 131 -1.03 12.10 14.92
C ARG A 131 -1.81 10.95 14.31
N VAL A 132 -1.50 10.58 13.07
CA VAL A 132 -2.20 9.50 12.35
C VAL A 132 -1.78 8.12 12.86
N GLY A 133 -0.49 7.96 13.15
CA GLY A 133 0.11 6.72 13.61
C GLY A 133 0.08 5.57 12.58
N PRO A 134 0.69 4.42 12.91
CA PRO A 134 0.80 3.30 11.98
C PRO A 134 -0.55 2.68 11.59
N LYS A 135 -1.55 2.71 12.49
CA LYS A 135 -2.90 2.20 12.21
C LYS A 135 -3.70 3.07 11.23
N GLY A 136 -3.34 4.35 11.10
CA GLY A 136 -3.95 5.26 10.15
C GLY A 136 -3.30 5.23 8.76
N LEU A 137 -2.20 4.49 8.60
CA LEU A 137 -1.51 4.35 7.33
C LEU A 137 -2.12 3.21 6.49
N ILE A 138 -2.51 3.54 5.26
CA ILE A 138 -2.95 2.60 4.24
C ILE A 138 -1.91 2.63 3.12
N VAL A 139 -1.22 1.51 2.92
CA VAL A 139 -0.24 1.38 1.85
C VAL A 139 -0.87 0.63 0.68
N VAL A 140 -0.75 1.20 -0.51
CA VAL A 140 -1.31 0.64 -1.75
C VAL A 140 -0.21 0.49 -2.80
N ALA A 141 -0.12 -0.66 -3.45
CA ALA A 141 0.85 -0.89 -4.52
C ALA A 141 0.42 -2.05 -5.41
N THR A 142 0.71 -1.98 -6.71
CA THR A 142 0.58 -3.15 -7.57
C THR A 142 1.62 -4.20 -7.19
N ARG A 143 1.32 -5.48 -7.48
CA ARG A 143 2.26 -6.58 -7.22
C ARG A 143 3.61 -6.32 -7.90
N ASP A 144 3.60 -5.80 -9.13
CA ASP A 144 4.81 -5.46 -9.88
C ASP A 144 5.67 -4.41 -9.17
N LYS A 145 5.06 -3.37 -8.59
CA LYS A 145 5.80 -2.37 -7.79
C LYS A 145 6.49 -2.99 -6.59
N ILE A 146 5.84 -3.95 -5.93
CA ILE A 146 6.41 -4.64 -4.77
C ILE A 146 7.50 -5.63 -5.21
N HIS A 147 7.29 -6.39 -6.28
CA HIS A 147 8.28 -7.32 -6.81
C HIS A 147 9.58 -6.62 -7.24
N ARG A 148 9.48 -5.41 -7.80
CA ARG A 148 10.63 -4.56 -8.15
C ARG A 148 11.47 -4.10 -6.96
N LEU A 149 10.99 -4.26 -5.74
CA LEU A 149 11.80 -4.00 -4.55
C LEU A 149 12.83 -5.11 -4.30
N GLU A 150 12.74 -6.26 -4.98
CA GLU A 150 13.69 -7.37 -4.85
C GLU A 150 13.89 -7.79 -3.38
N HIS A 151 12.77 -7.94 -2.65
CA HIS A 151 12.72 -8.28 -1.23
C HIS A 151 13.29 -7.21 -0.27
N ARG A 152 13.69 -6.04 -0.77
CA ARG A 152 14.09 -4.91 0.08
C ARG A 152 12.87 -4.36 0.82
N PRO A 153 12.99 -4.02 2.11
CA PRO A 153 11.88 -3.49 2.89
C PRO A 153 11.44 -2.12 2.37
N LEU A 154 10.20 -1.77 2.71
CA LEU A 154 9.73 -0.40 2.57
C LEU A 154 10.48 0.51 3.54
N LEU A 155 10.78 1.72 3.10
CA LEU A 155 11.58 2.68 3.83
C LEU A 155 10.72 3.85 4.31
N VAL A 156 10.93 4.27 5.54
CA VAL A 156 10.35 5.48 6.13
C VAL A 156 11.50 6.38 6.56
N ASP A 157 11.46 7.61 6.09
CA ASP A 157 12.38 8.68 6.44
C ASP A 157 11.56 9.97 6.51
N SER A 158 11.07 10.28 7.71
CA SER A 158 10.36 11.50 8.03
C SER A 158 11.29 12.62 8.51
N GLY A 159 12.59 12.34 8.70
CA GLY A 159 13.53 13.28 9.33
C GLY A 159 13.42 13.35 10.85
N ASP A 160 12.47 12.64 11.46
CA ASP A 160 12.33 12.46 12.90
C ASP A 160 12.50 10.97 13.26
N PRO A 161 13.61 10.58 13.92
CA PRO A 161 13.88 9.18 14.25
C PRO A 161 12.83 8.51 15.15
N GLU A 162 12.15 9.29 16.00
CA GLU A 162 11.08 8.76 16.85
C GLU A 162 9.86 8.39 16.01
N VAL A 163 9.47 9.27 15.08
CA VAL A 163 8.36 9.01 14.15
C VAL A 163 8.71 7.83 13.25
N ASP A 164 9.91 7.79 12.70
CA ASP A 164 10.36 6.67 11.86
C ASP A 164 10.31 5.33 12.62
N ALA A 165 10.59 5.33 13.92
CA ALA A 165 10.50 4.14 14.76
C ALA A 165 9.06 3.64 14.92
N LEU A 166 8.06 4.53 14.93
CA LEU A 166 6.63 4.15 15.06
C LEU A 166 6.13 3.31 13.88
N PHE A 167 6.73 3.45 12.70
CA PHE A 167 6.32 2.74 11.48
C PHE A 167 7.18 1.51 11.17
N LYS A 168 8.17 1.18 12.01
CA LYS A 168 8.98 -0.04 11.85
C LYS A 168 8.15 -1.30 12.05
N GLY A 169 8.55 -2.38 11.40
CA GLY A 169 7.94 -3.70 11.56
C GLY A 169 7.34 -4.18 10.25
N TYR A 170 6.03 -4.39 10.23
CA TYR A 170 5.32 -4.88 9.07
C TYR A 170 4.08 -4.05 8.80
N VAL A 171 3.80 -3.80 7.53
CA VAL A 171 2.60 -3.12 7.08
C VAL A 171 1.84 -4.00 6.10
N GLN A 172 0.52 -3.86 6.12
CA GLN A 172 -0.34 -4.50 5.13
C GLN A 172 -0.40 -3.60 3.89
N VAL A 173 0.01 -4.15 2.74
CA VAL A 173 -0.05 -3.48 1.45
C VAL A 173 -1.20 -4.04 0.65
N ILE A 174 -2.16 -3.20 0.29
CA ILE A 174 -3.30 -3.57 -0.57
C ILE A 174 -2.79 -3.69 -2.01
N THR A 175 -2.99 -4.86 -2.62
CA THR A 175 -2.52 -5.18 -3.97
C THR A 175 -3.64 -5.49 -4.96
N GLY A 176 -4.88 -5.60 -4.50
CA GLY A 176 -6.08 -5.82 -5.31
C GLY A 176 -7.34 -5.98 -4.45
N VAL A 177 -8.45 -6.41 -5.07
CA VAL A 177 -9.73 -6.65 -4.39
C VAL A 177 -9.60 -7.82 -3.43
N ARG A 178 -9.83 -7.56 -2.13
CA ARG A 178 -9.62 -8.52 -1.02
C ARG A 178 -8.24 -9.16 -1.02
N GLU A 179 -7.27 -8.49 -1.64
CA GLU A 179 -5.89 -8.96 -1.76
C GLU A 179 -4.95 -7.97 -1.10
N ALA A 180 -4.19 -8.48 -0.14
CA ALA A 180 -3.14 -7.73 0.51
C ALA A 180 -1.98 -8.65 0.88
N ILE A 181 -0.80 -8.06 0.98
CA ILE A 181 0.43 -8.73 1.41
C ILE A 181 0.97 -8.04 2.66
N VAL A 182 1.62 -8.81 3.53
CA VAL A 182 2.36 -8.27 4.67
C VAL A 182 3.79 -8.00 4.21
N TYR A 183 4.28 -6.77 4.37
CA TYR A 183 5.58 -6.35 3.87
C TYR A 183 6.41 -5.65 4.95
N PRO A 184 7.73 -5.92 5.05
CA PRO A 184 8.58 -5.31 6.07
C PRO A 184 8.80 -3.82 5.83
N VAL A 185 8.87 -3.05 6.91
CA VAL A 185 9.12 -1.60 6.93
C VAL A 185 10.31 -1.28 7.85
N ARG A 186 11.19 -0.38 7.39
CA ARG A 186 12.37 0.08 8.13
C ARG A 186 12.52 1.59 8.10
N ALA A 187 13.18 2.14 9.13
CA ALA A 187 13.68 3.52 9.08
C ALA A 187 14.92 3.59 8.21
N ALA A 188 15.00 4.56 7.29
CA ALA A 188 16.13 4.67 6.37
C ALA A 188 17.45 5.04 7.06
N GLY A 189 17.39 5.76 8.19
CA GLY A 189 18.56 6.14 8.99
C GLY A 189 19.13 5.06 9.90
N ALA A 190 18.45 3.92 10.05
CA ALA A 190 18.98 2.79 10.83
C ALA A 190 19.87 1.95 9.91
N GLY A 191 21.18 1.91 10.20
CA GLY A 191 22.17 1.15 9.45
C GLY A 191 21.71 -0.27 9.11
N GLN A 192 22.18 -0.77 7.97
CA GLN A 192 21.92 -2.11 7.44
C GLN A 192 22.13 -3.19 8.52
N THR A 193 21.10 -3.51 9.27
CA THR A 193 21.07 -4.69 10.13
C THR A 193 20.33 -5.76 9.34
N SER A 194 21.08 -6.77 8.93
CA SER A 194 20.58 -8.00 8.30
C SER A 194 19.41 -8.56 9.12
N PHE A 195 18.28 -8.86 8.47
CA PHE A 195 17.39 -9.90 9.01
C PHE A 195 18.14 -11.24 8.89
N PRO A 196 17.90 -12.23 9.77
CA PRO A 196 18.25 -13.59 9.44
C PRO A 196 17.48 -13.92 8.17
N GLY A 197 18.21 -14.28 7.12
CA GLY A 197 17.63 -14.59 5.82
C GLY A 197 16.48 -15.57 5.99
N PHE A 198 15.42 -15.39 5.20
CA PHE A 198 14.53 -16.49 4.91
C PHE A 198 15.41 -17.70 4.53
N PRO A 199 15.26 -18.87 5.16
CA PRO A 199 16.05 -20.02 4.79
C PRO A 199 15.83 -20.26 3.29
N ALA A 200 16.92 -20.23 2.54
CA ALA A 200 16.91 -20.66 1.14
C ALA A 200 16.23 -22.03 1.07
N PRO A 201 15.39 -22.31 0.05
CA PRO A 201 14.82 -23.64 -0.11
C PRO A 201 15.99 -24.61 -0.24
N THR A 202 16.21 -25.42 0.80
CA THR A 202 17.20 -26.47 0.81
C THR A 202 16.92 -27.37 -0.38
N SER A 203 17.88 -27.44 -1.29
CA SER A 203 17.89 -28.42 -2.38
C SER A 203 17.79 -29.80 -1.76
N ILE A 204 16.68 -30.48 -2.04
CA ILE A 204 16.52 -31.90 -1.76
C ILE A 204 17.45 -32.63 -2.73
N PRO A 205 18.47 -33.38 -2.27
CA PRO A 205 19.28 -34.19 -3.16
C PRO A 205 18.43 -35.34 -3.72
N CYS A 206 18.64 -35.63 -5.02
CA CYS A 206 18.05 -36.74 -5.76
C CYS A 206 18.33 -38.11 -5.12
#